data_AF-A0A1Z8VRF9-F1
#
_entry.id   AF-A0A1Z8VRF9-F1
#
_cell.length_a   1.000
_cell.length_b   1.000
_cell.length_c   1.000
_cell.angle_alpha   90.00
_cell.angle_beta   90.00
_cell.angle_gamma   90.00
#
_symmetry.space_group_name_H-M   'P 1'
#
loop_
_entity.id
_entity.type
_entity.pdbx_description
1 polymer ?
#
loop_
_entity_poly.entity_id
_entity_poly.type
_entity_poly.pdbx_seq_one_letter_code
_entity_poly.pdbx_strand_id
1 'polypeptide(L)'
;MKNFKKINELFFDITKQIYKRHDNNFLFIMENWKEIVGTNFNKKSFPKKLNKNNILVVIVDYDCFLDFQYKTEVFKKKINVLLESETVCKIKLLLKK
;
A
#
# COMPACT_ATOMS: atom_id res chain seq x y z
N MET A 1 -21.95 -30.52 12.53
CA MET A 1 -21.77 -29.04 12.42
C MET A 1 -20.63 -28.44 13.26
N LYS A 2 -19.86 -29.20 14.07
CA LYS A 2 -18.76 -28.64 14.89
C LYS A 2 -17.49 -28.28 14.09
N ASN A 3 -17.25 -28.96 12.96
CA ASN A 3 -16.01 -28.80 12.19
C ASN A 3 -15.97 -27.52 11.35
N PHE A 4 -17.13 -27.05 10.85
CA PHE A 4 -17.23 -25.80 10.09
C PHE A 4 -17.00 -24.55 10.96
N LYS A 5 -17.48 -24.57 12.22
CA LYS A 5 -17.19 -23.50 13.17
C LYS A 5 -15.68 -23.37 13.44
N LYS A 6 -14.99 -24.50 13.63
CA LYS A 6 -13.53 -24.53 13.83
C LYS A 6 -12.74 -24.04 12.61
N ILE A 7 -13.18 -24.38 11.40
CA ILE A 7 -12.55 -23.86 10.17
C ILE A 7 -12.72 -22.34 10.10
N ASN A 8 -13.92 -21.82 10.35
CA ASN A 8 -14.18 -20.38 10.31
C ASN A 8 -13.42 -19.63 11.41
N GLU A 9 -13.29 -20.20 12.60
CA GLU A 9 -12.47 -19.65 13.68
C GLU A 9 -10.97 -19.64 13.33
N LEU A 10 -10.47 -20.70 12.68
CA LEU A 10 -9.09 -20.75 12.22
C LEU A 10 -8.82 -19.71 11.12
N PHE A 11 -9.72 -19.59 10.15
CA PHE A 11 -9.65 -18.55 9.11
C PHE A 11 -9.74 -17.16 9.72
N PHE A 12 -10.62 -16.96 10.69
CA PHE A 12 -10.77 -15.71 11.42
C PHE A 12 -9.51 -15.37 12.23
N ASP A 13 -8.85 -16.34 12.85
CA ASP A 13 -7.63 -16.11 13.61
C ASP A 13 -6.40 -15.92 12.71
N ILE A 14 -6.32 -16.61 11.57
CA ILE A 14 -5.29 -16.41 10.53
C ILE A 14 -5.44 -15.01 9.92
N THR A 15 -6.64 -14.66 9.49
CA THR A 15 -6.95 -13.33 8.97
C THR A 15 -6.67 -12.28 10.04
N LYS A 16 -7.14 -12.45 11.27
CA LYS A 16 -6.90 -11.52 12.38
C LYS A 16 -5.42 -11.41 12.77
N GLN A 17 -4.59 -12.45 12.59
CA GLN A 17 -3.13 -12.36 12.74
C GLN A 17 -2.48 -11.58 11.59
N ILE A 18 -3.00 -11.69 10.37
CA ILE A 18 -2.60 -10.88 9.21
C ILE A 18 -3.06 -9.41 9.36
N TYR A 19 -4.23 -9.17 9.96
CA TYR A 19 -4.87 -7.84 10.08
C TYR A 19 -4.59 -7.09 11.40
N LYS A 20 -4.06 -7.74 12.44
CA LYS A 20 -3.78 -7.09 13.73
C LYS A 20 -2.56 -6.17 13.64
N ARG A 21 -2.84 -4.89 13.37
CA ARG A 21 -2.26 -3.66 13.97
C ARG A 21 -1.59 -2.63 13.06
N HIS A 22 -1.29 -2.86 11.78
CA HIS A 22 -0.63 -1.80 10.99
C HIS A 22 -1.05 -1.53 9.55
N ASP A 23 -1.86 -2.34 8.86
CA ASP A 23 -1.86 -2.24 7.40
C ASP A 23 -3.22 -2.23 6.69
N ASN A 24 -4.37 -1.92 7.32
CA ASN A 24 -5.61 -1.75 6.53
C ASN A 24 -5.44 -0.66 5.44
N ASN A 25 -4.84 0.47 5.81
CA ASN A 25 -4.56 1.56 4.86
C ASN A 25 -3.50 1.15 3.84
N PHE A 26 -2.48 0.40 4.25
CA PHE A 26 -1.44 -0.09 3.33
C PHE A 26 -1.96 -1.14 2.35
N LEU A 27 -2.79 -2.08 2.82
CA LEU A 27 -3.46 -3.08 2.00
C LEU A 27 -4.35 -2.40 0.98
N PHE A 28 -5.13 -1.40 1.41
CA PHE A 28 -5.97 -0.63 0.51
C PHE A 28 -5.16 0.16 -0.53
N ILE A 29 -4.02 0.75 -0.14
CA ILE A 29 -3.07 1.37 -1.08
C ILE A 29 -2.52 0.32 -2.07
N MET A 30 -2.19 -0.88 -1.59
CA MET A 30 -1.66 -1.96 -2.41
C MET A 30 -2.67 -2.45 -3.46
N GLU A 31 -3.90 -2.71 -3.04
CA GLU A 31 -4.99 -3.19 -3.92
C GLU A 31 -5.32 -2.15 -5.00
N ASN A 32 -5.29 -0.87 -4.63
CA ASN A 32 -5.61 0.24 -5.54
C ASN A 32 -4.37 0.88 -6.19
N TRP A 33 -3.20 0.24 -6.10
CA TRP A 33 -1.94 0.86 -6.54
C TRP A 33 -1.98 1.30 -8.01
N LYS A 34 -2.54 0.45 -8.88
CA LYS A 34 -2.70 0.75 -10.31
C LYS A 34 -3.55 2.01 -10.56
N GLU A 35 -4.57 2.25 -9.77
CA GLU A 35 -5.45 3.42 -9.91
C GLU A 35 -4.76 4.71 -9.42
N ILE A 36 -3.95 4.57 -8.36
CA ILE A 36 -3.14 5.65 -7.81
C ILE A 36 -2.10 6.10 -8.84
N VAL A 37 -1.24 5.19 -9.28
CA VAL A 37 -0.05 5.55 -10.09
C VAL A 37 -0.25 5.42 -11.60
N GLY A 38 -1.27 4.70 -12.05
CA GLY A 38 -1.53 4.39 -13.45
C GLY A 38 -0.73 3.19 -13.96
N THR A 39 -1.15 2.66 -15.11
CA THR A 39 -0.63 1.40 -15.68
C THR A 39 0.89 1.41 -15.91
N ASN A 40 1.46 2.54 -16.33
CA ASN A 40 2.88 2.64 -16.65
C ASN A 40 3.77 2.48 -15.40
N PHE A 41 3.44 3.19 -14.33
CA PHE A 41 4.19 3.11 -13.08
C PHE A 41 3.88 1.84 -12.30
N ASN A 42 2.66 1.30 -12.38
CA ASN A 42 2.28 0.07 -11.66
C ASN A 42 3.16 -1.14 -12.03
N LYS A 43 3.63 -1.21 -13.28
CA LYS A 43 4.54 -2.28 -13.74
C LYS A 43 5.96 -2.13 -13.21
N LYS A 44 6.37 -0.91 -12.87
CA LYS A 44 7.74 -0.51 -12.55
C LYS A 44 7.91 -0.05 -11.11
N SER A 45 6.85 -0.12 -10.32
CA SER A 45 6.87 0.33 -8.93
C SER A 45 5.84 -0.43 -8.11
N PHE A 46 6.13 -0.56 -6.82
CA PHE A 46 5.19 -1.14 -5.88
C PHE A 46 5.38 -0.54 -4.48
N PRO A 47 4.29 -0.39 -3.71
CA PRO A 47 4.38 0.07 -2.35
C PRO A 47 4.97 -1.05 -1.48
N LYS A 48 6.01 -0.73 -0.72
CA LYS A 48 6.75 -1.69 0.12
C LYS A 48 6.19 -1.78 1.53
N LYS A 49 5.86 -0.63 2.13
CA LYS A 49 5.27 -0.52 3.48
C LYS A 49 4.76 0.88 3.75
N LEU A 50 3.76 1.01 4.62
CA LEU A 50 3.41 2.25 5.30
C LEU A 50 3.97 2.19 6.72
N ASN A 51 4.81 3.14 7.11
CA ASN A 51 5.37 3.14 8.46
C ASN A 51 4.47 3.87 9.47
N LYS A 52 4.78 3.74 10.76
CA LYS A 52 4.06 4.42 11.87
C LYS A 52 4.04 5.95 11.77
N ASN A 53 4.98 6.52 11.01
CA ASN A 53 5.07 7.96 10.77
C ASN A 53 4.32 8.36 9.49
N ASN A 54 3.42 7.52 8.99
CA ASN A 54 2.59 7.82 7.83
C ASN A 54 3.41 8.11 6.55
N ILE A 55 4.60 7.52 6.46
CA ILE A 55 5.47 7.57 5.29
C ILE A 55 5.29 6.29 4.49
N LEU A 56 4.79 6.42 3.28
CA LEU A 56 4.70 5.33 2.32
C LEU A 56 6.07 5.12 1.66
N VAL A 57 6.64 3.94 1.81
CA VAL A 57 7.88 3.55 1.14
C VAL A 57 7.52 2.84 -0.15
N VAL A 58 8.03 3.31 -1.29
CA VAL A 58 7.75 2.76 -2.62
C VAL A 58 9.06 2.32 -3.25
N ILE A 59 9.10 1.10 -3.80
CA ILE A 59 10.20 0.65 -4.65
C ILE A 59 9.87 1.03 -6.08
N VAL A 60 10.83 1.60 -6.79
CA VAL A 60 10.68 2.08 -8.18
C VAL A 60 11.89 1.61 -9.00
N ASP A 61 11.64 1.19 -10.24
CA ASP A 61 12.68 0.89 -11.21
C ASP A 61 13.47 2.16 -11.58
N TYR A 62 14.77 2.01 -11.88
CA TYR A 62 15.67 3.14 -12.13
C TYR A 62 15.20 4.03 -13.29
N ASP A 63 14.67 3.42 -14.34
CA ASP A 63 14.24 4.06 -15.59
C ASP A 63 13.07 5.04 -15.43
N CYS A 64 12.32 4.95 -14.32
CA CYS A 64 11.17 5.82 -14.06
C CYS A 64 11.28 6.56 -12.73
N PHE A 65 12.43 6.50 -12.04
CA PHE A 65 12.61 7.07 -10.70
C PHE A 65 12.36 8.58 -10.66
N LEU A 66 12.95 9.33 -11.60
CA LEU A 66 12.79 10.79 -11.69
C LEU A 66 11.33 11.19 -11.97
N ASP A 67 10.71 10.56 -12.98
CA ASP A 67 9.31 10.84 -13.32
C ASP A 67 8.36 10.50 -12.18
N PHE A 68 8.65 9.42 -11.45
CA PHE A 68 7.89 9.05 -10.26
C PHE A 68 8.07 10.10 -9.16
N GLN A 69 9.29 10.58 -8.94
CA GLN A 69 9.61 11.61 -7.95
C GLN A 69 8.84 12.92 -8.23
N TYR A 70 8.74 13.36 -9.48
CA TYR A 70 7.95 14.54 -9.82
C TYR A 70 6.45 14.37 -9.54
N LYS A 71 5.94 13.14 -9.53
CA LYS A 71 4.51 12.83 -9.33
C LYS A 71 4.15 12.43 -7.90
N THR A 72 5.10 12.36 -6.96
CA THR A 72 4.83 11.90 -5.59
C THR A 72 3.75 12.70 -4.89
N GLU A 73 3.69 14.02 -5.12
CA GLU A 73 2.66 14.88 -4.52
C GLU A 73 1.26 14.58 -5.07
N VAL A 74 1.16 14.29 -6.37
CA VAL A 74 -0.11 13.88 -7.01
C VAL A 74 -0.56 12.53 -6.46
N PHE A 75 0.36 11.56 -6.37
CA PHE A 75 0.06 10.24 -5.81
C PHE A 75 -0.34 10.32 -4.34
N LYS A 76 0.35 11.14 -3.54
CA LYS A 76 -0.01 11.38 -2.14
C LYS A 76 -1.44 11.91 -2.01
N LYS A 77 -1.82 12.90 -2.81
CA LYS A 77 -3.19 13.43 -2.82
C LYS A 77 -4.20 12.35 -3.17
N LYS A 78 -3.95 11.57 -4.23
CA LYS A 78 -4.83 10.46 -4.62
C LYS A 78 -4.99 9.42 -3.51
N ILE A 79 -3.90 9.04 -2.85
CA ILE A 79 -3.93 8.09 -1.73
C ILE A 79 -4.78 8.63 -0.58
N ASN A 80 -4.59 9.89 -0.20
CA ASN A 80 -5.33 10.48 0.91
C ASN A 80 -6.82 10.65 0.59
N VAL A 81 -7.17 10.97 -0.67
CA VAL A 81 -8.57 10.96 -1.13
C VAL A 81 -9.14 9.54 -1.06
N LEU A 82 -8.39 8.54 -1.54
CA LEU A 82 -8.79 7.14 -1.52
C LEU A 82 -9.01 6.62 -0.08
N LEU A 83 -8.19 7.07 0.87
CA LEU A 83 -8.30 6.71 2.29
C LEU A 83 -9.25 7.62 3.09
N GLU A 84 -9.93 8.56 2.43
CA GLU A 84 -10.80 9.57 3.06
C GLU A 84 -10.14 10.27 4.28
N SER A 85 -8.81 10.42 4.24
CA SER A 85 -8.01 10.88 5.38
C SER A 85 -6.63 11.40 4.95
N GLU A 86 -6.02 12.29 5.74
CA GLU A 86 -4.64 12.74 5.53
C GLU A 86 -3.60 11.74 6.08
N THR A 87 -3.86 10.45 5.86
CA THR A 87 -3.07 9.35 6.43
C THR A 87 -1.65 9.30 5.87
N VAL A 88 -1.40 9.64 4.61
CA VAL A 88 -0.05 9.61 4.05
C VAL A 88 0.53 11.03 4.00
N CYS A 89 1.55 11.27 4.82
CA CYS A 89 2.21 12.56 4.90
C CYS A 89 3.35 12.71 3.88
N LYS A 90 4.02 11.59 3.53
CA LYS A 90 5.18 11.59 2.63
C LYS A 90 5.33 10.27 1.88
N ILE A 91 5.81 10.35 0.64
CA ILE A 91 6.25 9.18 -0.12
C ILE A 91 7.79 9.17 -0.17
N LYS A 92 8.40 8.06 0.25
CA LYS A 92 9.84 7.82 0.17
C LYS A 92 10.11 6.79 -0.92
N LEU A 93 10.92 7.16 -1.91
CA LEU A 93 11.30 6.27 -3.00
C LEU A 93 12.58 5.49 -2.65
N LEU A 94 12.62 4.24 -3.08
CA LEU A 94 13.80 3.37 -3.06
C LEU A 94 13.98 2.79 -4.46
N LEU A 95 15.21 2.79 -4.95
CA LEU A 95 15.53 2.12 -6.21
C LEU A 95 15.43 0.59 -6.03
N LYS A 96 14.84 -0.07 -7.02
CA LYS A 96 14.92 -1.52 -7.15
C LYS A 96 16.39 -1.89 -7.39
N LYS A 97 16.90 -2.82 -6.58
CA LYS A 97 18.25 -3.38 -6.76
C LYS A 97 18.26 -4.41 -7.87
#